data_AF-A0A7X9HDZ3-F1
#
_entry.id   AF-A0A7X9HDZ3-F1
#
_cell.length_a   1.000
_cell.length_b   1.000
_cell.length_c   1.000
_cell.angle_alpha   90.00
_cell.angle_beta   90.00
_cell.angle_gamma   90.00
#
_symmetry.space_group_name_H-M   'P 1'
#
loop_
_entity.id
_entity.type
_entity.pdbx_description
1 polymer ?
#
loop_
_entity_poly.entity_id
_entity_poly.type
_entity_poly.pdbx_seq_one_letter_code
_entity_poly.pdbx_strand_id
1 'polypeptide(L)'
;MKSTRFLLYAIVALLALSLCLVANAQQQAPKGDQQKEAIKEEVTGWRIKDFKPYVKAIQELEKLSKEYSDNLLKLAIDEYSTGIDILEDMDNDVNKLIETNQKNKNLQEQWYWQEIDRREQEKRQIAMMKFEAKTKAVTYFTRAINHMDEITFEEVRKDPKFVNFQIRLYQAYVSTQYDLYNLKPCIPILERYIEINDQTKNDVWAYKYLSSCYGYMEGVLLKYKQGTEQEQLQYKQKKNMYMLRAAELQYGIDSPQYKHLREIVSKDEKKSEKINEFK
;
A
#
# COMPACT_ATOMS: atom_id res chain seq x y z
N MET A 1 37.13 -9.79 57.30
CA MET A 1 36.03 -9.82 56.30
C MET A 1 36.11 -8.80 55.15
N LYS A 2 37.18 -7.98 55.02
CA LYS A 2 37.30 -7.00 53.91
C LYS A 2 38.10 -7.50 52.70
N SER A 3 39.02 -8.46 52.89
CA SER A 3 39.88 -8.99 51.83
C SER A 3 39.16 -9.90 50.82
N THR A 4 38.18 -10.69 51.27
CA THR A 4 37.42 -11.61 50.40
C THR A 4 36.52 -10.87 49.39
N ARG A 5 36.06 -9.67 49.73
CA ARG A 5 35.24 -8.83 48.83
C ARG A 5 36.08 -8.27 47.68
N PHE A 6 37.31 -7.83 47.94
CA PHE A 6 38.22 -7.35 46.89
C PHE A 6 38.63 -8.45 45.92
N LEU A 7 38.84 -9.67 46.41
CA LEU A 7 39.14 -10.84 45.57
C LEU A 7 37.96 -11.19 44.66
N LEU A 8 36.73 -11.12 45.17
CA LEU A 8 35.50 -11.34 44.39
C LEU A 8 35.31 -10.27 43.30
N TYR A 9 35.55 -8.98 43.61
CA TYR A 9 35.48 -7.92 42.61
C TYR A 9 36.57 -8.04 41.54
N ALA A 10 37.78 -8.45 41.92
CA ALA A 10 38.86 -8.69 40.97
C ALA A 10 38.56 -9.87 40.02
N ILE A 11 37.95 -10.95 40.54
CA ILE A 11 37.55 -12.10 39.73
C ILE A 11 36.38 -11.74 38.78
N VAL A 12 35.40 -10.96 39.25
CA VAL A 12 34.28 -10.49 38.40
C VAL A 12 34.78 -9.51 37.33
N ALA A 13 35.74 -8.65 37.63
CA ALA A 13 36.35 -7.74 36.65
C ALA A 13 37.18 -8.48 35.59
N LEU A 14 37.92 -9.53 35.98
CA LEU A 14 38.65 -10.41 35.06
C LEU A 14 37.73 -11.22 34.15
N LEU A 15 36.62 -11.74 34.69
CA LEU A 15 35.58 -12.42 33.90
C LEU A 15 34.90 -11.45 32.91
N ALA A 16 34.58 -10.23 33.33
CA ALA A 16 33.99 -9.21 32.46
C ALA A 16 34.96 -8.78 31.33
N LEU A 17 36.26 -8.65 31.61
CA LEU A 17 37.25 -8.37 30.57
C LEU A 17 37.43 -9.52 29.58
N SER A 18 37.36 -10.77 30.05
CA SER A 18 37.44 -11.96 29.18
C SER A 18 36.23 -12.10 28.25
N LEU A 19 35.03 -11.76 28.72
CA LEU A 19 33.80 -11.74 27.91
C LEU A 19 33.80 -10.62 26.86
N CYS A 20 34.40 -9.45 27.15
CA CYS A 20 34.55 -8.37 26.17
C CYS A 20 35.59 -8.67 25.08
N LEU A 21 36.63 -9.47 25.38
CA LEU A 21 37.62 -9.89 24.39
C LEU A 21 37.09 -10.98 23.45
N VAL A 22 36.22 -11.88 23.95
CA VAL A 22 35.56 -12.90 23.11
C VAL A 22 34.46 -12.27 22.23
N ALA A 23 33.77 -11.23 22.70
CA ALA A 23 32.78 -10.50 21.89
C ALA A 23 33.41 -9.71 20.72
N ASN A 24 34.68 -9.29 20.82
CA ASN A 24 35.39 -8.59 19.75
C ASN A 24 36.25 -9.52 18.86
N ALA A 25 36.48 -10.77 19.25
CA ALA A 25 37.26 -11.74 18.48
C ALA A 25 36.43 -12.59 17.49
N GLN A 26 35.10 -12.40 17.46
CA GLN A 26 34.19 -13.18 16.60
C GLN A 26 33.66 -12.42 15.37
N GLN A 27 34.26 -11.28 15.03
CA GLN A 27 34.00 -10.54 13.79
C GLN A 27 35.30 -10.25 13.02
N GLN A 28 36.01 -11.32 12.64
CA GLN A 28 36.99 -11.27 11.55
C GLN A 28 37.16 -12.67 10.95
N ALA A 29 36.04 -13.27 10.54
CA ALA A 29 36.06 -14.27 9.48
C ALA A 29 36.14 -13.52 8.14
N PRO A 30 36.96 -13.98 7.17
CA PRO A 30 37.05 -13.33 5.87
C PRO A 30 35.66 -13.40 5.23
N LYS A 31 35.15 -12.23 4.84
CA LYS A 31 34.02 -12.13 3.92
C LYS A 31 34.43 -12.86 2.65
N GLY A 32 33.95 -14.10 2.50
CA GLY A 32 33.87 -14.71 1.19
C GLY A 32 33.02 -13.78 0.35
N ASP A 33 33.62 -13.21 -0.68
CA ASP A 33 32.92 -12.57 -1.77
C ASP A 33 31.96 -13.61 -2.38
N GLN A 34 30.75 -13.67 -1.85
CA GLN A 34 29.60 -14.06 -2.65
C GLN A 34 29.36 -12.91 -3.61
N GLN A 35 30.21 -12.86 -4.64
CA GLN A 35 29.77 -12.39 -5.94
C GLN A 35 28.43 -13.09 -6.16
N LYS A 36 27.36 -12.31 -6.17
CA LYS A 36 26.19 -12.66 -6.94
C LYS A 36 26.76 -13.01 -8.30
N GLU A 37 26.85 -14.30 -8.60
CA GLU A 37 26.99 -14.76 -9.97
C GLU A 37 25.76 -14.19 -10.67
N ALA A 38 25.90 -12.98 -11.19
CA ALA A 38 25.15 -12.55 -12.34
C ALA A 38 25.29 -13.73 -13.27
N ILE A 39 24.17 -14.43 -13.50
CA ILE A 39 24.04 -15.50 -14.47
C ILE A 39 24.82 -15.00 -15.67
N LYS A 40 26.01 -15.56 -15.90
CA LYS A 40 26.77 -15.26 -17.11
C LYS A 40 25.94 -15.93 -18.17
N GLU A 41 24.98 -15.20 -18.73
CA GLU A 41 24.32 -15.59 -19.96
C GLU A 41 25.45 -15.97 -20.89
N GLU A 42 25.54 -17.26 -21.19
CA GLU A 42 26.48 -17.74 -22.18
C GLU A 42 26.15 -16.99 -23.46
N VAL A 43 27.03 -16.06 -23.82
CA VAL A 43 26.92 -15.27 -25.03
C VAL A 43 27.14 -16.23 -26.19
N THR A 44 26.09 -16.96 -26.55
CA THR A 44 26.04 -17.84 -27.70
C THR A 44 25.51 -17.01 -28.87
N GLY A 45 26.30 -16.96 -29.95
CA GLY A 45 26.01 -16.20 -31.16
C GLY A 45 26.97 -15.03 -31.42
N TRP A 46 26.65 -14.23 -32.44
CA TRP A 46 27.42 -13.13 -33.04
C TRP A 46 27.76 -11.93 -32.11
N ARG A 47 27.71 -12.10 -30.78
CA ARG A 47 27.93 -11.04 -29.79
C ARG A 47 29.37 -11.07 -29.27
N ILE A 48 30.06 -9.94 -29.39
CA ILE A 48 31.43 -9.72 -28.88
C ILE A 48 31.33 -9.14 -27.46
N LYS A 49 32.20 -9.58 -26.53
CA LYS A 49 32.20 -9.22 -25.11
C LYS A 49 32.25 -7.69 -24.84
N ASP A 50 32.83 -6.92 -25.76
CA ASP A 50 33.02 -5.47 -25.64
C ASP A 50 31.94 -4.62 -26.34
N PHE A 51 30.91 -5.25 -26.92
CA PHE A 51 29.84 -4.49 -27.57
C PHE A 51 28.96 -3.78 -26.53
N LYS A 52 29.06 -2.45 -26.46
CA LYS A 52 28.10 -1.63 -25.69
C LYS A 52 26.71 -1.83 -26.28
N PRO A 53 25.68 -2.17 -25.47
CA PRO A 53 24.42 -2.62 -26.00
C PRO A 53 23.71 -1.50 -26.76
N TYR A 54 23.67 -1.62 -28.08
CA TYR A 54 22.60 -1.06 -28.94
C TYR A 54 21.26 -1.80 -28.70
N VAL A 55 21.07 -2.38 -27.52
CA VAL A 55 20.00 -3.34 -27.19
C VAL A 55 18.86 -2.68 -26.44
N LYS A 56 19.03 -1.47 -25.87
CA LYS A 56 17.89 -0.73 -25.29
C LYS A 56 16.86 -0.36 -26.37
N ALA A 57 17.32 0.18 -27.50
CA ALA A 57 16.44 0.51 -28.61
C ALA A 57 15.76 -0.75 -29.20
N ILE A 58 16.46 -1.89 -29.29
CA ILE A 58 15.87 -3.14 -29.77
C ILE A 58 14.86 -3.71 -28.76
N GLN A 59 15.16 -3.67 -27.47
CA GLN A 59 14.20 -4.02 -26.41
C GLN A 59 12.98 -3.09 -26.43
N GLU A 60 13.15 -1.80 -26.70
CA GLU A 60 12.06 -0.86 -26.89
C GLU A 60 11.22 -1.18 -28.13
N LEU A 61 11.83 -1.70 -29.21
CA LEU A 61 11.10 -2.18 -30.38
C LEU A 61 10.27 -3.44 -30.06
N GLU A 62 10.77 -4.36 -29.24
CA GLU A 62 10.01 -5.54 -28.80
C GLU A 62 8.75 -5.15 -28.00
N LYS A 63 8.80 -4.06 -27.22
CA LYS A 63 7.64 -3.51 -26.50
C LYS A 63 6.51 -3.03 -27.42
N LEU A 64 6.83 -2.71 -28.67
CA LEU A 64 5.85 -2.32 -29.68
C LEU A 64 5.15 -3.53 -30.30
N SER A 65 5.62 -4.75 -30.03
CA SER A 65 4.95 -5.96 -30.51
C SER A 65 3.68 -6.26 -29.70
N LYS A 66 2.68 -6.78 -30.40
CA LYS A 66 1.44 -7.24 -29.78
C LYS A 66 1.67 -8.40 -28.82
N GLU A 67 2.51 -9.36 -29.21
CA GLU A 67 2.81 -10.56 -28.40
C GLU A 67 3.45 -10.22 -27.06
N TYR A 68 4.36 -9.25 -27.04
CA TYR A 68 4.96 -8.77 -25.81
C TYR A 68 3.91 -8.14 -24.87
N SER A 69 3.02 -7.31 -25.44
CA SER A 69 1.92 -6.68 -24.69
C SER A 69 0.93 -7.72 -24.15
N ASP A 70 0.60 -8.74 -24.94
CA ASP A 70 -0.28 -9.85 -24.53
C ASP A 70 0.38 -10.70 -23.44
N ASN A 71 1.70 -10.89 -23.48
CA ASN A 71 2.43 -11.62 -22.44
C ASN A 71 2.47 -10.83 -21.12
N LEU A 72 2.72 -9.52 -21.18
CA LEU A 72 2.63 -8.65 -20.00
C LEU A 72 1.23 -8.64 -19.41
N LEU A 73 0.20 -8.62 -20.25
CA LEU A 73 -1.19 -8.67 -19.78
C LEU A 73 -1.48 -9.98 -19.04
N LYS A 74 -0.98 -11.11 -19.54
CA LYS A 74 -1.10 -12.41 -18.84
C LYS A 74 -0.40 -12.37 -17.48
N LEU A 75 0.85 -11.89 -17.43
CA LEU A 75 1.58 -11.74 -16.17
C LEU A 75 0.83 -10.85 -15.18
N ALA A 76 0.26 -9.73 -15.65
CA ALA A 76 -0.54 -8.85 -14.80
C ALA A 76 -1.80 -9.54 -14.24
N ILE A 77 -2.47 -10.36 -15.07
CA ILE A 77 -3.64 -11.15 -14.65
C ILE A 77 -3.25 -12.21 -13.63
N ASP A 78 -2.13 -12.91 -13.83
CA ASP A 78 -1.65 -13.96 -12.91
C ASP A 78 -1.25 -13.37 -11.55
N GLU A 79 -0.59 -12.20 -11.54
CA GLU A 79 -0.26 -11.51 -10.29
C GLU A 79 -1.52 -10.96 -9.61
N TYR A 80 -2.51 -10.48 -10.37
CA TYR A 80 -3.80 -10.07 -9.84
C TYR A 80 -4.56 -11.25 -9.22
N SER A 81 -4.65 -12.40 -9.89
CA SER A 81 -5.34 -13.58 -9.37
C SER A 81 -4.66 -14.07 -8.10
N THR A 82 -3.33 -14.13 -8.07
CA THR A 82 -2.56 -14.49 -6.87
C THR A 82 -2.86 -13.54 -5.70
N GLY A 83 -3.01 -12.24 -5.98
CA GLY A 83 -3.41 -11.25 -4.97
C GLY A 83 -4.81 -11.48 -4.41
N ILE A 84 -5.77 -11.91 -5.25
CA ILE A 84 -7.14 -12.24 -4.84
C ILE A 84 -7.18 -13.56 -4.05
N ASP A 85 -6.49 -14.59 -4.52
CA ASP A 85 -6.42 -15.90 -3.85
C ASP A 85 -5.93 -15.76 -2.40
N ILE A 86 -4.93 -14.89 -2.16
CA ILE A 86 -4.44 -14.58 -0.80
C ILE A 86 -5.54 -13.98 0.08
N LEU A 87 -6.41 -13.13 -0.48
CA LEU A 87 -7.52 -12.53 0.26
C LEU A 87 -8.62 -13.55 0.55
N GLU A 88 -8.91 -14.44 -0.41
CA GLU A 88 -9.88 -15.52 -0.22
C GLU A 88 -9.41 -16.52 0.83
N ASP A 89 -8.15 -16.93 0.79
CA ASP A 89 -7.52 -17.79 1.80
C ASP A 89 -7.56 -17.16 3.19
N MET A 90 -7.27 -15.86 3.28
CA MET A 90 -7.38 -15.10 4.52
C MET A 90 -8.81 -15.10 5.08
N ASP A 91 -9.83 -14.87 4.25
CA ASP A 91 -11.22 -14.88 4.70
C ASP A 91 -11.63 -16.27 5.19
N ASN A 92 -11.21 -17.33 4.48
CA ASN A 92 -11.42 -18.71 4.91
C ASN A 92 -10.76 -19.00 6.27
N ASP A 93 -9.52 -18.55 6.47
CA ASP A 93 -8.80 -18.79 7.73
C ASP A 93 -9.34 -17.96 8.89
N VAL A 94 -9.78 -16.72 8.64
CA VAL A 94 -10.48 -15.90 9.64
C VAL A 94 -11.79 -16.57 10.06
N ASN A 95 -12.57 -17.09 9.11
CA ASN A 95 -13.82 -17.78 9.42
C ASN A 95 -13.57 -19.06 10.25
N LYS A 96 -12.57 -19.87 9.88
CA LYS A 96 -12.15 -21.04 10.67
C LYS A 96 -11.72 -20.65 12.09
N LEU A 97 -10.98 -19.56 12.25
CA LEU A 97 -10.53 -19.06 13.55
C LEU A 97 -11.72 -18.61 14.41
N ILE A 98 -12.66 -17.86 13.82
CA ILE A 98 -13.89 -17.42 14.52
C ILE A 98 -14.69 -18.63 14.99
N GLU A 99 -14.90 -19.63 14.12
CA GLU A 99 -15.61 -20.84 14.50
C GLU A 99 -14.89 -21.63 15.60
N THR A 100 -13.56 -21.72 15.54
CA THR A 100 -12.75 -22.40 16.55
C THR A 100 -12.88 -21.70 17.90
N ASN A 101 -12.79 -20.37 17.92
CA ASN A 101 -12.94 -19.56 19.12
C ASN A 101 -14.35 -19.69 19.73
N GLN A 102 -15.40 -19.80 18.90
CA GLN A 102 -16.77 -20.03 19.37
C GLN A 102 -16.98 -21.43 19.97
N LYS A 103 -16.30 -22.45 19.42
CA LYS A 103 -16.41 -23.84 19.89
C LYS A 103 -15.59 -24.11 21.15
N ASN A 104 -14.54 -23.32 21.39
CA ASN A 104 -13.66 -23.47 22.55
C ASN A 104 -14.40 -23.17 23.86
N LYS A 105 -14.28 -24.07 24.84
CA LYS A 105 -14.85 -23.89 26.18
C LYS A 105 -13.80 -23.28 27.12
N ASN A 106 -14.08 -22.08 27.61
CA ASN A 106 -13.13 -21.35 28.47
C ASN A 106 -13.42 -21.58 29.96
N LEU A 107 -13.16 -22.80 30.41
CA LEU A 107 -13.43 -23.24 31.79
C LEU A 107 -12.62 -22.48 32.86
N GLN A 108 -11.56 -21.78 32.46
CA GLN A 108 -10.64 -21.07 33.36
C GLN A 108 -10.97 -19.57 33.50
N GLU A 109 -11.90 -19.04 32.71
CA GLU A 109 -12.33 -17.65 32.79
C GLU A 109 -13.36 -17.52 33.93
N GLN A 110 -12.91 -16.99 35.08
CA GLN A 110 -13.77 -16.77 36.26
C GLN A 110 -14.26 -15.33 36.37
N TRP A 111 -13.51 -14.37 35.82
CA TRP A 111 -13.77 -12.95 35.96
C TRP A 111 -14.09 -12.30 34.62
N TYR A 112 -15.03 -11.36 34.63
CA TYR A 112 -15.47 -10.65 33.41
C TYR A 112 -14.34 -9.94 32.63
N TRP A 113 -13.33 -9.41 33.33
CA TRP A 113 -12.20 -8.76 32.65
C TRP A 113 -11.34 -9.74 31.85
N GLN A 114 -11.29 -11.02 32.23
CA GLN A 114 -10.58 -12.07 31.48
C GLN A 114 -11.28 -12.34 30.14
N GLU A 115 -12.62 -12.36 30.15
CA GLU A 115 -13.42 -12.49 28.92
C GLU A 115 -13.23 -11.30 27.97
N ILE A 116 -13.08 -10.09 28.52
CA ILE A 116 -12.76 -8.90 27.72
C ILE A 116 -11.37 -9.06 27.09
N ASP A 117 -10.37 -9.41 27.89
CA ASP A 117 -8.99 -9.50 27.41
C ASP A 117 -8.83 -10.58 26.33
N ARG A 118 -9.45 -11.75 26.51
CA ARG A 118 -9.49 -12.78 25.46
C ARG A 118 -10.18 -12.28 24.19
N ARG A 119 -11.38 -11.69 24.30
CA ARG A 119 -12.08 -11.14 23.11
C ARG A 119 -11.24 -10.12 22.38
N GLU A 120 -10.48 -9.30 23.11
CA GLU A 120 -9.58 -8.32 22.50
C GLU A 120 -8.33 -8.99 21.90
N GLN A 121 -7.80 -10.04 22.50
CA GLN A 121 -6.75 -10.88 21.91
C GLN A 121 -7.20 -11.54 20.61
N GLU A 122 -8.40 -12.11 20.57
CA GLU A 122 -8.98 -12.71 19.36
C GLU A 122 -9.15 -11.68 18.24
N LYS A 123 -9.68 -10.49 18.57
CA LYS A 123 -9.76 -9.38 17.60
C LYS A 123 -8.39 -8.96 17.09
N ARG A 124 -7.38 -8.86 17.96
CA ARG A 124 -6.00 -8.53 17.56
C ARG A 124 -5.41 -9.58 16.65
N GLN A 125 -5.64 -10.86 16.93
CA GLN A 125 -5.19 -11.97 16.08
C GLN A 125 -5.85 -11.91 14.70
N ILE A 126 -7.17 -11.72 14.64
CA ILE A 126 -7.90 -11.56 13.38
C ILE A 126 -7.40 -10.32 12.61
N ALA A 127 -7.19 -9.19 13.30
CA ALA A 127 -6.69 -7.97 12.69
C ALA A 127 -5.28 -8.16 12.12
N MET A 128 -4.40 -8.86 12.82
CA MET A 128 -3.04 -9.18 12.37
C MET A 128 -3.07 -10.06 11.11
N MET A 129 -3.87 -11.14 11.11
CA MET A 129 -4.04 -11.99 9.92
C MET A 129 -4.53 -11.18 8.71
N LYS A 130 -5.54 -10.32 8.92
CA LYS A 130 -6.06 -9.45 7.87
C LYS A 130 -5.01 -8.47 7.37
N PHE A 131 -4.25 -7.86 8.26
CA PHE A 131 -3.21 -6.90 7.91
C PHE A 131 -2.09 -7.55 7.08
N GLU A 132 -1.61 -8.73 7.49
CA GLU A 132 -0.54 -9.46 6.77
C GLU A 132 -0.97 -9.89 5.37
N ALA A 133 -2.15 -10.49 5.24
CA ALA A 133 -2.68 -10.92 3.95
C ALA A 133 -2.90 -9.74 3.00
N LYS A 134 -3.54 -8.66 3.48
CA LYS A 134 -3.76 -7.44 2.69
C LYS A 134 -2.45 -6.78 2.25
N THR A 135 -1.44 -6.75 3.12
CA THR A 135 -0.11 -6.22 2.76
C THR A 135 0.56 -7.04 1.66
N LYS A 136 0.43 -8.38 1.71
CA LYS A 136 0.92 -9.27 0.65
C LYS A 136 0.15 -9.05 -0.66
N ALA A 137 -1.18 -9.03 -0.61
CA ALA A 137 -2.04 -8.81 -1.77
C ALA A 137 -1.75 -7.47 -2.48
N VAL A 138 -1.58 -6.38 -1.72
CA VAL A 138 -1.19 -5.06 -2.26
C VAL A 138 0.12 -5.11 -3.04
N THR A 139 1.08 -5.91 -2.59
CA THR A 139 2.37 -6.07 -3.28
C THR A 139 2.17 -6.69 -4.66
N TYR A 140 1.33 -7.73 -4.75
CA TYR A 140 0.97 -8.37 -6.01
C TYR A 140 0.18 -7.44 -6.94
N PHE A 141 -0.81 -6.72 -6.39
CA PHE A 141 -1.54 -5.71 -7.17
C PHE A 141 -0.63 -4.59 -7.70
N THR A 142 0.37 -4.17 -6.92
CA THR A 142 1.34 -3.16 -7.37
C THR A 142 2.19 -3.68 -8.52
N ARG A 143 2.61 -4.96 -8.49
CA ARG A 143 3.31 -5.59 -9.63
C ARG A 143 2.42 -5.70 -10.86
N ALA A 144 1.16 -6.09 -10.69
CA ALA A 144 0.19 -6.13 -11.78
C ALA A 144 0.01 -4.75 -12.42
N ILE A 145 -0.09 -3.67 -11.62
CA ILE A 145 -0.17 -2.29 -12.13
C ILE A 145 1.11 -1.93 -12.91
N ASN A 146 2.29 -2.28 -12.40
CA ASN A 146 3.55 -2.01 -13.10
C ASN A 146 3.62 -2.73 -14.46
N HIS A 147 3.22 -4.00 -14.52
CA HIS A 147 3.16 -4.75 -15.79
C HIS A 147 2.14 -4.14 -16.76
N MET A 148 1.01 -3.64 -16.26
CA MET A 148 0.04 -2.91 -17.09
C MET A 148 0.58 -1.59 -17.63
N ASP A 149 1.32 -0.84 -16.81
CA ASP A 149 1.90 0.45 -17.21
C ASP A 149 2.98 0.30 -18.28
N GLU A 150 3.67 -0.84 -18.32
CA GLU A 150 4.67 -1.19 -19.34
C GLU A 150 4.07 -1.50 -20.72
N ILE A 151 2.78 -1.82 -20.82
CA ILE A 151 2.12 -2.13 -22.10
C ILE A 151 2.00 -0.84 -22.91
N THR A 152 2.81 -0.67 -23.96
CA THR A 152 2.79 0.53 -24.81
C THR A 152 1.87 0.42 -26.03
N PHE A 153 1.53 -0.79 -26.45
CA PHE A 153 0.77 -1.03 -27.67
C PHE A 153 -0.68 -0.53 -27.57
N GLU A 154 -1.06 0.41 -28.44
CA GLU A 154 -2.34 1.12 -28.32
C GLU A 154 -3.57 0.24 -28.53
N GLU A 155 -3.51 -0.75 -29.43
CA GLU A 155 -4.69 -1.57 -29.74
C GLU A 155 -5.07 -2.44 -28.55
N VAL A 156 -4.08 -2.98 -27.82
CA VAL A 156 -4.31 -3.75 -26.59
C VAL A 156 -4.89 -2.84 -25.50
N ARG A 157 -4.43 -1.59 -25.38
CA ARG A 157 -5.00 -0.63 -24.42
C ARG A 157 -6.45 -0.26 -24.70
N LYS A 158 -6.84 -0.21 -25.97
CA LYS A 158 -8.22 0.11 -26.40
C LYS A 158 -9.14 -1.12 -26.32
N ASP A 159 -8.61 -2.33 -26.16
CA ASP A 159 -9.42 -3.54 -26.02
C ASP A 159 -10.31 -3.42 -24.76
N PRO A 160 -11.64 -3.62 -24.88
CA PRO A 160 -12.53 -3.61 -23.72
C PRO A 160 -12.12 -4.61 -22.63
N LYS A 161 -11.45 -5.72 -22.97
CA LYS A 161 -10.92 -6.67 -21.97
C LYS A 161 -9.87 -6.03 -21.09
N PHE A 162 -8.94 -5.28 -21.69
CA PHE A 162 -7.90 -4.56 -20.98
C PHE A 162 -8.49 -3.49 -20.06
N VAL A 163 -9.42 -2.69 -20.58
CA VAL A 163 -10.11 -1.64 -19.80
C VAL A 163 -10.87 -2.23 -18.61
N ASN A 164 -11.63 -3.31 -18.82
CA ASN A 164 -12.36 -3.97 -17.74
C ASN A 164 -11.44 -4.57 -16.69
N PHE A 165 -10.30 -5.15 -17.09
CA PHE A 165 -9.29 -5.63 -16.17
C PHE A 165 -8.67 -4.49 -15.36
N GLN A 166 -8.33 -3.37 -16.01
CA GLN A 166 -7.79 -2.18 -15.37
C GLN A 166 -8.71 -1.65 -14.27
N ILE A 167 -10.01 -1.55 -14.57
CA ILE A 167 -11.06 -1.12 -13.63
C ILE A 167 -11.08 -2.04 -12.40
N ARG A 168 -11.11 -3.36 -12.61
CA ARG A 168 -11.14 -4.35 -11.51
C ARG A 168 -9.87 -4.31 -10.66
N LEU A 169 -8.70 -4.20 -11.29
CA LEU A 169 -7.42 -4.11 -10.59
C LEU A 169 -7.36 -2.85 -9.71
N TYR A 170 -7.78 -1.70 -10.24
CA TYR A 170 -7.79 -0.46 -9.47
C TYR A 170 -8.81 -0.50 -8.32
N GLN A 171 -10.00 -1.04 -8.53
CA GLN A 171 -11.00 -1.22 -7.48
C GLN A 171 -10.47 -2.11 -6.35
N ALA A 172 -9.89 -3.27 -6.69
CA ALA A 172 -9.29 -4.18 -5.73
C ALA A 172 -8.16 -3.49 -4.96
N TYR A 173 -7.19 -2.90 -5.67
CA TYR A 173 -6.07 -2.19 -5.06
C TYR A 173 -6.51 -1.08 -4.09
N VAL A 174 -7.42 -0.21 -4.52
CA VAL A 174 -7.92 0.90 -3.68
C VAL A 174 -8.65 0.35 -2.45
N SER A 175 -9.50 -0.66 -2.61
CA SER A 175 -10.24 -1.26 -1.49
C SER A 175 -9.29 -1.85 -0.44
N THR A 176 -8.28 -2.60 -0.88
CA THR A 176 -7.30 -3.23 0.02
C THR A 176 -6.40 -2.20 0.71
N GLN A 177 -5.95 -1.17 0.00
CA GLN A 177 -5.15 -0.09 0.59
C GLN A 177 -5.97 0.76 1.56
N TYR A 178 -7.23 1.03 1.24
CA TYR A 178 -8.13 1.80 2.10
C TYR A 178 -8.39 1.07 3.42
N ASP A 179 -8.58 -0.25 3.38
CA ASP A 179 -8.72 -1.10 4.57
C ASP A 179 -7.47 -1.13 5.46
N LEU A 180 -6.29 -0.94 4.88
CA LEU A 180 -5.02 -0.81 5.60
C LEU A 180 -4.80 0.60 6.17
N TYR A 181 -5.75 1.52 6.01
CA TYR A 181 -5.60 2.95 6.31
C TYR A 181 -4.41 3.61 5.60
N ASN A 182 -4.03 3.09 4.43
CA ASN A 182 -2.95 3.63 3.61
C ASN A 182 -3.53 4.46 2.46
N LEU A 183 -4.01 5.66 2.78
CA LEU A 183 -4.80 6.47 1.83
C LEU A 183 -3.96 7.23 0.79
N LYS A 184 -2.68 7.52 1.08
CA LYS A 184 -1.82 8.33 0.20
C LYS A 184 -1.59 7.69 -1.18
N PRO A 185 -1.25 6.39 -1.29
CA PRO A 185 -1.06 5.74 -2.59
C PRO A 185 -2.36 5.56 -3.39
N CYS A 186 -3.53 5.67 -2.76
CA CYS A 186 -4.82 5.55 -3.45
C CYS A 186 -5.12 6.74 -4.35
N ILE A 187 -4.63 7.94 -4.00
CA ILE A 187 -4.91 9.18 -4.73
C ILE A 187 -4.57 9.08 -6.23
N PRO A 188 -3.32 8.76 -6.63
CA PRO A 188 -2.98 8.70 -8.05
C PRO A 188 -3.73 7.59 -8.80
N ILE A 189 -4.02 6.47 -8.14
CA ILE A 189 -4.77 5.37 -8.77
C ILE A 189 -6.24 5.74 -8.99
N LEU A 190 -6.85 6.42 -8.03
CA LEU A 190 -8.23 6.92 -8.15
C LEU A 190 -8.35 8.03 -9.19
N GLU A 191 -7.38 8.94 -9.28
CA GLU A 191 -7.34 9.97 -10.34
C GLU A 191 -7.21 9.31 -11.73
N ARG A 192 -6.39 8.27 -11.88
CA ARG A 192 -6.32 7.47 -13.12
C ARG A 192 -7.63 6.72 -13.39
N TYR A 193 -8.30 6.20 -12.37
CA TYR A 193 -9.54 5.43 -12.50
C TYR A 193 -10.68 6.26 -13.10
N ILE A 194 -10.88 7.49 -12.62
CA ILE A 194 -11.94 8.38 -13.12
C ILE A 194 -11.71 8.86 -14.57
N GLU A 195 -10.50 8.72 -15.08
CA GLU A 195 -10.11 9.08 -16.45
C GLU A 195 -10.27 7.93 -17.46
N ILE A 196 -10.53 6.69 -17.01
CA ILE A 196 -10.59 5.51 -17.89
C ILE A 196 -11.77 5.58 -18.88
N ASN A 197 -13.00 5.71 -18.37
CA ASN A 197 -14.20 5.73 -19.19
C ASN A 197 -15.32 6.57 -18.54
N ASP A 198 -16.41 6.80 -19.27
CA ASP A 198 -17.54 7.58 -18.74
C ASP A 198 -18.27 6.87 -17.59
N GLN A 199 -18.15 5.55 -17.47
CA GLN A 199 -18.75 4.80 -16.36
C GLN A 199 -18.01 5.06 -15.04
N THR A 200 -16.67 4.97 -15.04
CA THR A 200 -15.82 5.23 -13.89
C THR A 200 -15.83 6.72 -13.52
N LYS A 201 -15.96 7.61 -14.50
CA LYS A 201 -16.16 9.04 -14.28
C LYS A 201 -17.48 9.38 -13.59
N ASN A 202 -18.49 8.53 -13.70
CA ASN A 202 -19.77 8.71 -13.02
C ASN A 202 -19.91 7.83 -11.77
N ASP A 203 -18.82 7.19 -11.35
CA ASP A 203 -18.80 6.35 -10.15
C ASP A 203 -18.74 7.21 -8.87
N VAL A 204 -19.83 7.21 -8.12
CA VAL A 204 -19.97 7.94 -6.85
C VAL A 204 -18.90 7.51 -5.83
N TRP A 205 -18.58 6.21 -5.77
CA TRP A 205 -17.67 5.70 -4.74
C TRP A 205 -16.24 6.16 -4.97
N ALA A 206 -15.80 6.28 -6.21
CA ALA A 206 -14.47 6.82 -6.53
C ALA A 206 -14.28 8.24 -5.95
N TYR A 207 -15.28 9.10 -6.10
CA TYR A 207 -15.23 10.46 -5.53
C TYR A 207 -15.34 10.49 -4.00
N LYS A 208 -16.10 9.57 -3.39
CA LYS A 208 -16.13 9.39 -1.94
C LYS A 208 -14.77 8.97 -1.40
N TYR A 209 -14.11 8.00 -2.03
CA TYR A 209 -12.76 7.59 -1.64
C TYR A 209 -11.74 8.70 -1.86
N LEU A 210 -11.79 9.42 -2.99
CA LEU A 210 -10.90 10.56 -3.25
C LEU A 210 -11.04 11.67 -2.20
N SER A 211 -12.28 12.09 -1.90
CA SER A 211 -12.53 13.10 -0.87
C SER A 211 -12.05 12.64 0.51
N SER A 212 -12.24 11.36 0.86
CA SER A 212 -11.68 10.78 2.09
C SER A 212 -10.15 10.81 2.12
N CYS A 213 -9.49 10.39 1.03
CA CYS A 213 -8.03 10.39 0.92
C CYS A 213 -7.45 11.80 1.06
N TYR A 214 -8.02 12.78 0.35
CA TYR A 214 -7.60 14.17 0.47
C TYR A 214 -7.90 14.79 1.83
N GLY A 215 -9.03 14.45 2.45
CA GLY A 215 -9.36 14.85 3.82
C GLY A 215 -8.41 14.26 4.86
N TYR A 216 -7.95 13.01 4.67
CA TYR A 216 -6.90 12.43 5.51
C TYR A 216 -5.59 13.19 5.37
N MET A 217 -5.15 13.50 4.14
CA MET A 217 -3.92 14.26 3.91
C MET A 217 -3.98 15.67 4.53
N GLU A 218 -5.09 16.38 4.36
CA GLU A 218 -5.33 17.67 5.05
C GLU A 218 -5.24 17.51 6.57
N GLY A 219 -5.92 16.52 7.14
CA GLY A 219 -5.93 16.27 8.58
C GLY A 219 -4.55 15.93 9.14
N VAL A 220 -3.73 15.17 8.41
CA VAL A 220 -2.34 14.88 8.76
C VAL A 220 -1.51 16.15 8.76
N LEU A 221 -1.57 16.98 7.71
CA LEU A 221 -0.81 18.22 7.66
C LEU A 221 -1.17 19.19 8.80
N LEU A 222 -2.47 19.34 9.08
CA LEU A 222 -2.97 20.18 10.16
C LEU A 222 -2.52 19.66 11.55
N LYS A 223 -2.61 18.34 11.77
CA LYS A 223 -2.27 17.71 13.05
C LYS A 223 -0.77 17.84 13.37
N TYR A 224 0.08 17.62 12.37
CA TYR A 224 1.53 17.63 12.56
C TYR A 224 2.17 18.99 12.27
N LYS A 225 1.39 20.01 11.86
CA LYS A 225 1.87 21.33 11.42
C LYS A 225 2.99 21.21 10.37
N GLN A 226 2.83 20.25 9.46
CA GLN A 226 3.75 20.00 8.37
C GLN A 226 3.18 20.56 7.07
N GLY A 227 4.06 20.77 6.09
CA GLY A 227 3.71 21.31 4.78
C GLY A 227 3.57 22.83 4.74
N THR A 228 3.49 23.36 3.53
CA THR A 228 3.19 24.78 3.31
C THR A 228 1.69 25.03 3.45
N GLU A 229 1.30 26.25 3.81
CA GLU A 229 -0.13 26.63 3.83
C GLU A 229 -0.80 26.44 2.47
N GLN A 230 -0.03 26.60 1.38
CA GLN A 230 -0.50 26.34 0.02
C GLN A 230 -0.86 24.86 -0.21
N GLU A 231 -0.03 23.93 0.28
CA GLU A 231 -0.30 22.50 0.17
C GLU A 231 -1.54 22.10 0.98
N GLN A 232 -1.70 22.66 2.18
CA GLN A 232 -2.89 22.45 3.00
C GLN A 232 -4.15 22.95 2.30
N LEU A 233 -4.09 24.13 1.69
CA LEU A 233 -5.18 24.70 0.92
C LEU A 233 -5.51 23.83 -0.31
N GLN A 234 -4.50 23.33 -1.01
CA GLN A 234 -4.69 22.46 -2.18
C GLN A 234 -5.44 21.17 -1.82
N TYR A 235 -5.04 20.48 -0.76
CA TYR A 235 -5.75 19.26 -0.32
C TYR A 235 -7.16 19.56 0.13
N LYS A 236 -7.39 20.68 0.83
CA LYS A 236 -8.72 21.12 1.23
C LYS A 236 -9.63 21.41 0.02
N GLN A 237 -9.11 22.11 -1.00
CA GLN A 237 -9.83 22.40 -2.24
C GLN A 237 -10.18 21.11 -2.99
N LYS A 238 -9.22 20.20 -3.17
CA LYS A 238 -9.46 18.90 -3.82
C LYS A 238 -10.48 18.06 -3.05
N LYS A 239 -10.38 17.99 -1.72
CA LYS A 239 -11.38 17.33 -0.86
C LYS A 239 -12.77 17.88 -1.14
N ASN A 240 -12.94 19.21 -1.08
CA ASN A 240 -14.22 19.87 -1.27
C ASN A 240 -14.78 19.64 -2.68
N MET A 241 -13.93 19.74 -3.71
CA MET A 241 -14.31 19.50 -5.11
C MET A 241 -14.86 18.08 -5.29
N TYR A 242 -14.13 17.05 -4.84
CA TYR A 242 -14.57 15.66 -5.01
C TYR A 242 -15.76 15.31 -4.13
N MET A 243 -15.87 15.92 -2.94
CA MET A 243 -17.03 15.76 -2.06
C MET A 243 -18.30 16.33 -2.69
N LEU A 244 -18.24 17.52 -3.31
CA LEU A 244 -19.36 18.11 -4.05
C LEU A 244 -19.72 17.24 -5.26
N ARG A 245 -18.72 16.77 -6.01
CA ARG A 245 -18.96 15.89 -7.17
C ARG A 245 -19.65 14.58 -6.78
N ALA A 246 -19.24 13.98 -5.66
CA ALA A 246 -19.91 12.79 -5.13
C ALA A 246 -21.38 13.05 -4.77
N ALA A 247 -21.66 14.19 -4.11
CA ALA A 247 -23.02 14.58 -3.76
C ALA A 247 -23.89 14.92 -4.98
N GLU A 248 -23.29 15.56 -6.00
CA GLU A 248 -23.94 15.85 -7.28
C GLU A 248 -24.37 14.55 -7.98
N LEU A 249 -23.47 13.58 -8.09
CA LEU A 249 -23.76 12.30 -8.74
C LEU A 249 -24.78 11.46 -7.97
N GLN A 250 -24.76 11.51 -6.63
CA GLN A 250 -25.65 10.69 -5.81
C GLN A 250 -27.06 11.27 -5.65
N TYR A 251 -27.17 12.59 -5.47
CA TYR A 251 -28.43 13.25 -5.11
C TYR A 251 -28.94 14.23 -6.17
N GLY A 252 -28.07 14.69 -7.08
CA GLY A 252 -28.39 15.75 -8.04
C GLY A 252 -28.18 17.16 -7.49
N ILE A 253 -27.97 18.12 -8.39
CA ILE A 253 -27.63 19.52 -8.09
C ILE A 253 -28.76 20.22 -7.30
N ASP A 254 -30.02 19.89 -7.58
CA ASP A 254 -31.17 20.55 -6.96
C ASP A 254 -31.55 19.99 -5.59
N SER A 255 -30.89 18.90 -5.17
CA SER A 255 -31.18 18.24 -3.91
C SER A 255 -30.85 19.11 -2.68
N PRO A 256 -31.62 18.98 -1.58
CA PRO A 256 -31.28 19.64 -0.32
C PRO A 256 -29.89 19.28 0.19
N GLN A 257 -29.45 18.02 0.00
CA GLN A 257 -28.16 17.50 0.43
C GLN A 257 -27.02 18.24 -0.28
N TYR A 258 -27.10 18.38 -1.60
CA TYR A 258 -26.10 19.09 -2.39
C TYR A 258 -26.06 20.58 -2.04
N LYS A 259 -27.23 21.23 -1.91
CA LYS A 259 -27.32 22.65 -1.53
C LYS A 259 -26.69 22.91 -0.16
N HIS A 260 -27.01 22.08 0.83
CA HIS A 260 -26.42 22.19 2.16
C HIS A 260 -24.90 22.00 2.14
N LEU A 261 -24.41 20.99 1.42
CA LEU A 261 -22.98 20.74 1.29
C LEU A 261 -22.25 21.89 0.58
N ARG A 262 -22.86 22.47 -0.46
CA ARG A 262 -22.35 23.64 -1.17
C ARG A 262 -22.22 24.85 -0.24
N GLU A 263 -23.21 25.09 0.62
CA GLU A 263 -23.12 26.17 1.61
C GLU A 263 -21.96 25.98 2.60
N ILE A 264 -21.72 24.74 3.06
CA ILE A 264 -20.58 24.42 3.93
C ILE A 264 -19.27 24.71 3.22
N VAL A 265 -19.11 24.19 2.00
CA VAL A 265 -17.90 24.38 1.19
C VAL A 265 -17.64 25.86 0.92
N SER A 266 -18.66 26.63 0.52
CA SER A 266 -18.52 28.07 0.27
C SER A 266 -18.14 28.87 1.52
N LYS A 267 -18.60 28.47 2.72
CA LYS A 267 -18.16 29.08 3.98
C LYS A 267 -16.69 28.76 4.28
N ASP A 268 -16.27 27.53 3.98
CA ASP A 268 -14.91 27.08 4.21
C ASP A 268 -13.89 27.68 3.24
N GLU A 269 -14.28 27.92 1.99
CA GLU A 269 -13.46 28.61 0.98
C GLU A 269 -13.26 30.09 1.31
N LYS A 270 -14.32 30.80 1.71
CA LYS A 270 -14.23 32.21 2.16
C LYS A 270 -13.29 32.39 3.36
N LYS A 271 -13.24 31.41 4.28
CA LYS A 271 -12.28 31.44 5.39
C LYS A 271 -10.85 31.28 4.90
N SER A 272 -10.64 30.45 3.89
CA SER A 272 -9.33 30.21 3.29
C SER A 272 -8.82 31.41 2.49
N GLU A 273 -9.68 32.10 1.74
CA GLU A 273 -9.33 33.34 1.01
C GLU A 273 -8.86 34.44 1.97
N LYS A 274 -9.59 34.66 3.08
CA LYS A 274 -9.19 35.64 4.09
C LYS A 274 -7.80 35.38 4.66
N ILE A 275 -7.39 34.12 4.84
CA ILE A 275 -6.05 33.79 5.37
C ILE A 275 -4.96 34.17 4.36
N ASN A 276 -5.23 34.04 3.06
CA ASN A 276 -4.27 34.36 2.01
C ASN A 276 -4.11 35.88 1.77
N GLU A 277 -5.14 36.69 2.07
CA GLU A 277 -5.09 38.16 1.90
C GLU A 277 -4.22 38.88 2.93
N PHE A 278 -3.82 38.24 4.04
CA PHE A 278 -2.98 38.83 5.10
C PHE A 278 -1.47 38.54 4.97
N LYS A 279 -1.01 38.08 3.79
CA LYS A 279 0.40 37.89 3.44
C LYS A 279 0.85 38.87 2.36
#